data_AF-A0A944IPL9-F1
#
_entry.id   AF-A0A944IPL9-F1
#
_cell.length_a   1.000
_cell.length_b   1.000
_cell.length_c   1.000
_cell.angle_alpha   90.00
_cell.angle_beta   90.00
_cell.angle_gamma   90.00
#
_symmetry.space_group_name_H-M   'P 1'
#
loop_
_entity.id
_entity.type
_entity.pdbx_description
1 polymer ?
#
loop_
_entity_poly.entity_id
_entity_poly.type
_entity_poly.pdbx_seq_one_letter_code
_entity_poly.pdbx_strand_id
1 'polypeptide(L)'
;MIRRAARLALAALFLVVGVTGVTGVVGAGQAQATGYRYWSFWDRDGDRWTYATQGPSSARPDDGDVQGFRFAVSEDSGDAARPRGTADFAEICAQTPAREGGKRVALVLDFGTSADAPSGETPPEPRTACARVDDDATTAEALASVAKPLRYDTNALLCAIAGYPEAGCGEAVAEGKQGKEQGKEQGKEQASADQRSTEDGGPSVGLIAGVAVVAVLGAAAVWQARRRGRGA
;
A
#
# COMPACT_ATOMS: atom_id res chain seq x y z
N MET A 1 53.26 -32.17 -34.61
CA MET A 1 51.89 -31.85 -35.09
C MET A 1 50.90 -31.50 -33.98
N ILE A 2 51.12 -31.94 -32.73
CA ILE A 2 50.22 -31.70 -31.56
C ILE A 2 50.25 -30.25 -31.04
N ARG A 3 51.32 -29.48 -31.27
CA ARG A 3 51.48 -28.10 -30.74
C ARG A 3 50.81 -26.99 -31.57
N ARG A 4 50.29 -27.31 -32.77
CA ARG A 4 49.56 -26.35 -33.63
C ARG A 4 48.04 -26.43 -33.47
N ALA A 5 47.52 -27.58 -33.04
CA ALA A 5 46.09 -27.77 -32.77
C ALA A 5 45.63 -27.06 -31.47
N ALA A 6 46.50 -26.98 -30.46
CA ALA A 6 46.18 -26.31 -29.18
C ALA A 6 46.08 -24.77 -29.28
N ARG A 7 46.70 -24.14 -30.30
CA ARG A 7 46.68 -22.67 -30.47
C ARG A 7 45.47 -22.18 -31.27
N LEU A 8 44.85 -23.05 -32.08
CA LEU A 8 43.62 -22.72 -32.82
C LEU A 8 42.36 -22.97 -31.98
N ALA A 9 42.41 -23.87 -30.99
CA ALA A 9 41.31 -24.07 -30.05
C ALA A 9 41.16 -22.91 -29.02
N LEU A 10 42.25 -22.19 -28.72
CA LEU A 10 42.21 -21.07 -27.76
C LEU A 10 41.77 -19.74 -28.40
N ALA A 11 41.87 -19.59 -29.73
CA ALA A 11 41.37 -18.39 -30.43
C ALA A 11 39.88 -18.46 -30.78
N ALA A 12 39.32 -19.67 -30.91
CA ALA A 12 37.88 -19.85 -31.13
C ALA A 12 37.05 -19.70 -29.84
N LEU A 13 37.65 -19.88 -28.67
CA LEU A 13 36.95 -19.76 -27.39
C LEU A 13 36.77 -18.30 -26.92
N PHE A 14 37.59 -17.35 -27.41
CA PHE A 14 37.43 -15.93 -27.09
C PHE A 14 36.48 -15.16 -28.02
N LEU A 15 36.11 -15.73 -29.17
CA LEU A 15 35.20 -15.08 -30.13
C LEU A 15 33.73 -15.50 -29.97
N VAL A 16 33.43 -16.56 -29.22
CA VAL A 16 32.04 -16.97 -28.91
C VAL A 16 31.55 -16.37 -27.59
N VAL A 17 32.44 -15.91 -26.70
CA VAL A 17 32.07 -15.22 -25.44
C VAL A 17 31.80 -13.72 -25.66
N GLY A 18 32.20 -13.15 -26.80
CA GLY A 18 32.12 -11.71 -27.07
C GLY A 18 30.80 -11.18 -27.66
N VAL A 19 29.84 -12.03 -28.04
CA VAL A 19 28.66 -11.59 -28.84
C VAL A 19 27.30 -11.87 -28.19
N THR A 20 27.24 -12.55 -27.05
CA THR A 20 25.99 -12.73 -26.27
C THR A 20 25.96 -11.85 -25.01
N GLY A 21 26.72 -10.75 -25.03
CA GLY A 21 26.92 -9.87 -23.87
C GLY A 21 26.21 -8.52 -23.95
N VAL A 22 25.23 -8.29 -24.84
CA VAL A 22 24.48 -7.02 -24.87
C VAL A 22 23.08 -7.23 -25.48
N THR A 23 22.16 -7.85 -24.75
CA THR A 23 20.73 -7.64 -25.00
C THR A 23 20.09 -7.10 -23.75
N GLY A 24 20.01 -5.76 -23.71
CA GLY A 24 19.09 -4.94 -22.96
C GLY A 24 18.72 -5.42 -21.56
N VAL A 25 19.35 -4.84 -20.55
CA VAL A 25 18.59 -4.48 -19.35
C VAL A 25 17.56 -3.47 -19.82
N VAL A 26 16.38 -3.96 -20.22
CA VAL A 26 15.16 -3.15 -20.17
C VAL A 26 15.02 -2.84 -18.68
N GLY A 27 15.51 -1.67 -18.28
CA GLY A 27 15.12 -1.10 -17.01
C GLY A 27 13.61 -1.01 -17.04
N ALA A 28 12.93 -1.99 -16.45
CA ALA A 28 11.63 -1.74 -15.89
C ALA A 28 11.89 -0.59 -14.91
N GLY A 29 11.60 0.64 -15.34
CA GLY A 29 11.62 1.79 -14.45
C GLY A 29 10.73 1.38 -13.30
N GLN A 30 11.35 1.08 -12.15
CA GLN A 30 10.58 0.84 -10.95
C GLN A 30 9.89 2.18 -10.71
N ALA A 31 8.58 2.23 -10.91
CA ALA A 31 7.78 3.36 -10.46
C ALA A 31 8.02 3.45 -8.96
N GLN A 32 8.95 4.31 -8.56
CA GLN A 32 9.20 4.59 -7.15
C GLN A 32 7.95 5.33 -6.69
N ALA A 33 7.27 4.77 -5.68
CA ALA A 33 6.22 5.49 -5.00
C ALA A 33 6.89 6.67 -4.31
N THR A 34 6.47 7.90 -4.64
CA THR A 34 6.88 9.12 -3.95
C THR A 34 6.15 9.26 -2.61
N GLY A 35 5.31 8.27 -2.26
CA GLY A 35 4.63 8.17 -0.99
C GLY A 35 3.33 7.39 -1.14
N TYR A 36 2.65 7.24 -0.02
CA TYR A 36 1.37 6.57 0.08
C TYR A 36 0.31 7.54 0.55
N ARG A 37 -0.90 7.42 0.03
CA ARG A 37 -2.05 8.22 0.47
C ARG A 37 -2.86 7.46 1.51
N TYR A 38 -2.84 7.90 2.77
CA TYR A 38 -3.50 7.17 3.86
C TYR A 38 -3.91 8.07 5.03
N TRP A 39 -4.70 7.50 5.95
CA TRP A 39 -5.01 8.09 7.25
C TRP A 39 -3.89 7.78 8.25
N SER A 40 -3.11 8.80 8.59
CA SER A 40 -2.15 8.73 9.71
C SER A 40 -2.87 8.94 11.05
N PHE A 41 -2.33 8.32 12.10
CA PHE A 41 -2.92 8.31 13.44
C PHE A 41 -1.91 8.87 14.46
N TRP A 42 -2.38 9.75 15.34
CA TRP A 42 -1.54 10.58 16.19
C TRP A 42 -2.10 10.69 17.61
N ASP A 43 -1.21 10.55 18.58
CA ASP A 43 -1.45 10.92 19.97
C ASP A 43 -1.07 12.39 20.18
N ARG A 44 -1.82 13.13 20.99
CA ARG A 44 -1.44 14.49 21.40
C ARG A 44 -0.94 14.52 22.84
N ASP A 45 0.25 15.08 23.02
CA ASP A 45 0.84 15.40 24.31
C ASP A 45 1.01 16.91 24.41
N GLY A 46 0.13 17.57 25.18
CA GLY A 46 0.02 19.02 25.23
C GLY A 46 -0.30 19.62 23.86
N ASP A 47 0.63 20.39 23.30
CA ASP A 47 0.52 20.99 21.98
C ASP A 47 1.21 20.17 20.86
N ARG A 48 1.86 19.05 21.22
CA ARG A 48 2.66 18.26 20.29
C ARG A 48 1.92 17.01 19.83
N TRP A 49 1.97 16.78 18.52
CA TRP A 49 1.57 15.52 17.91
C TRP A 49 2.73 14.52 17.89
N THR A 50 2.45 13.29 18.32
CA THR A 50 3.36 12.14 18.24
C THR A 50 2.69 11.08 17.39
N TYR A 51 3.43 10.51 16.42
CA TYR A 51 2.88 9.45 15.58
C TYR A 51 2.55 8.23 16.45
N ALA A 52 1.33 7.72 16.35
CA ALA A 52 0.88 6.64 17.22
C ALA A 52 1.64 5.35 16.92
N THR A 53 2.10 4.69 17.99
CA THR A 53 2.80 3.39 17.88
C THR A 53 1.86 2.19 17.87
N GLN A 54 0.59 2.42 18.19
CA GLN A 54 -0.50 1.44 18.17
C GLN A 54 -1.56 1.88 17.17
N GLY A 55 -2.24 0.91 16.53
CA GLY A 55 -3.36 1.21 15.64
C GLY A 55 -4.62 1.63 16.42
N PRO A 56 -5.58 2.34 15.77
CA PRO A 56 -6.81 2.80 16.42
C PRO A 56 -7.64 1.68 17.05
N SER A 57 -7.59 0.47 16.48
CA SER A 57 -8.32 -0.71 16.97
C SER A 57 -7.69 -1.37 18.21
N SER A 58 -6.55 -0.87 18.69
CA SER A 58 -5.86 -1.39 19.87
C SER A 58 -5.55 -0.31 20.90
N ALA A 59 -5.30 0.93 20.44
CA ALA A 59 -5.08 2.07 21.30
C ALA A 59 -6.31 2.35 22.19
N ARG A 60 -6.11 2.33 23.50
CA ARG A 60 -7.12 2.66 24.52
C ARG A 60 -6.69 3.94 25.25
N PRO A 61 -7.09 5.12 24.76
CA PRO A 61 -6.79 6.39 25.42
C PRO A 61 -7.58 6.54 26.73
N ASP A 62 -7.10 7.41 27.61
CA ASP A 62 -7.73 7.78 28.86
C ASP A 62 -8.83 8.85 28.64
N ASP A 63 -9.67 9.10 29.66
CA ASP A 63 -10.57 10.26 29.66
C ASP A 63 -9.75 11.55 29.65
N GLY A 64 -9.98 12.43 28.69
CA GLY A 64 -9.19 13.66 28.56
C GLY A 64 -8.21 13.65 27.39
N ASP A 65 -7.95 12.49 26.80
CA ASP A 65 -6.97 12.40 25.71
C ASP A 65 -7.49 13.02 24.42
N VAL A 66 -6.54 13.57 23.65
CA VAL A 66 -6.77 14.08 22.30
C VAL A 66 -6.06 13.18 21.30
N GLN A 67 -6.82 12.64 20.36
CA GLN A 67 -6.37 11.74 19.32
C GLN A 67 -6.62 12.37 17.95
N GLY A 68 -5.71 12.15 17.00
CA GLY A 68 -5.70 12.84 15.72
C GLY A 68 -5.66 11.89 14.53
N PHE A 69 -6.48 12.18 13.53
CA PHE A 69 -6.49 11.49 12.23
C PHE A 69 -6.18 12.50 11.13
N ARG A 70 -5.15 12.24 10.32
CA ARG A 70 -4.76 13.11 9.21
C ARG A 70 -4.63 12.33 7.92
N PHE A 71 -5.46 12.66 6.94
CA PHE A 71 -5.36 12.11 5.60
C PHE A 71 -4.37 12.92 4.77
N ALA A 72 -3.33 12.27 4.25
CA ALA A 72 -2.30 12.92 3.45
C ALA A 72 -1.57 11.91 2.55
N VAL A 73 -0.80 12.44 1.59
CA VAL A 73 0.28 11.67 0.97
C VAL A 73 1.52 11.81 1.86
N SER A 74 2.14 10.69 2.25
CA SER A 74 3.36 10.69 3.07
C SER A 74 4.30 9.58 2.61
N GLU A 75 5.61 9.85 2.61
CA GLU A 75 6.65 8.89 2.22
C GLU A 75 6.74 7.75 3.24
N ASP A 76 6.84 8.11 4.52
CA ASP A 76 6.82 7.19 5.65
C ASP A 76 6.28 7.86 6.92
N SER A 77 6.32 7.15 8.05
CA SER A 77 5.80 7.63 9.33
C SER A 77 6.63 8.76 9.97
N GLY A 78 7.92 8.89 9.65
CA GLY A 78 8.79 9.95 10.16
C GLY A 78 8.46 11.32 9.57
N ASP A 79 8.05 11.33 8.30
CA ASP A 79 7.67 12.53 7.55
C ASP A 79 6.15 12.67 7.36
N ALA A 80 5.36 11.86 8.07
CA ALA A 80 3.91 11.89 7.97
C ALA A 80 3.34 13.26 8.35
N ALA A 81 2.40 13.75 7.55
CA ALA A 81 1.71 15.00 7.83
C ALA A 81 0.91 14.89 9.13
N ARG A 82 1.07 15.87 10.01
CA ARG A 82 0.38 15.94 11.30
C ARG A 82 -1.01 16.55 11.16
N PRO A 83 -1.96 16.24 12.06
CA PRO A 83 -3.25 16.92 12.10
C PRO A 83 -3.07 18.43 12.31
N ARG A 84 -3.85 19.22 11.59
CA ARG A 84 -3.88 20.68 11.72
C ARG A 84 -4.90 21.10 12.79
N GLY A 85 -4.70 22.30 13.33
CA GLY A 85 -5.54 22.88 14.39
C GLY A 85 -4.91 22.76 15.78
N THR A 86 -5.41 23.56 16.72
CA THR A 86 -4.82 23.71 18.06
C THR A 86 -5.79 23.40 19.20
N ALA A 87 -7.08 23.20 18.93
CA ALA A 87 -8.10 22.95 19.94
C ALA A 87 -7.71 21.76 20.84
N ASP A 88 -7.76 21.95 22.14
CA ASP A 88 -7.42 20.93 23.13
C ASP A 88 -8.67 20.18 23.61
N PHE A 89 -8.50 19.25 24.55
CA PHE A 89 -9.61 18.49 25.11
C PHE A 89 -10.67 19.40 25.76
N ALA A 90 -10.25 20.42 26.49
CA ALA A 90 -11.16 21.30 27.20
C ALA A 90 -12.06 22.07 26.22
N GLU A 91 -11.50 22.50 25.09
CA GLU A 91 -12.25 23.12 24.00
C GLU A 91 -13.17 22.12 23.29
N ILE A 92 -12.64 20.99 22.84
CA ILE A 92 -13.38 20.00 22.01
C ILE A 92 -14.53 19.36 22.80
N CYS A 93 -14.29 19.05 24.07
CA CYS A 93 -15.24 18.35 24.94
C CYS A 93 -15.98 19.27 25.93
N ALA A 94 -15.94 20.59 25.74
CA ALA A 94 -16.53 21.58 26.66
C ALA A 94 -18.01 21.31 27.00
N GLN A 95 -18.77 20.77 26.03
CA GLN A 95 -20.21 20.52 26.16
C GLN A 95 -20.54 19.05 26.46
N THR A 96 -19.52 18.20 26.67
CA THR A 96 -19.69 16.77 26.92
C THR A 96 -19.37 16.46 28.38
N PRO A 97 -20.40 16.32 29.25
CA PRO A 97 -20.18 15.97 30.65
C PRO A 97 -19.65 14.53 30.76
N ALA A 98 -18.76 14.32 31.73
CA ALA A 98 -18.31 13.00 32.14
C ALA A 98 -19.51 12.14 32.61
N ARG A 99 -19.36 10.82 32.49
CA ARG A 99 -20.34 9.83 32.92
C ARG A 99 -19.61 8.71 33.65
N GLU A 100 -20.21 8.19 34.73
CA GLU A 100 -19.71 6.99 35.39
C GLU A 100 -19.64 5.81 34.40
N GLY A 101 -18.55 5.04 34.48
CA GLY A 101 -18.28 3.91 33.58
C GLY A 101 -17.99 4.30 32.13
N GLY A 102 -17.67 5.56 31.85
CA GLY A 102 -17.31 6.00 30.52
C GLY A 102 -16.23 7.07 30.51
N LYS A 103 -15.62 7.26 29.35
CA LYS A 103 -14.59 8.25 29.09
C LYS A 103 -14.94 9.12 27.89
N ARG A 104 -14.28 10.26 27.80
CA ARG A 104 -14.35 11.19 26.69
C ARG A 104 -13.00 11.24 26.00
N VAL A 105 -13.05 11.08 24.69
CA VAL A 105 -11.87 11.18 23.82
C VAL A 105 -12.14 12.29 22.82
N ALA A 106 -11.28 13.30 22.81
CA ALA A 106 -11.34 14.37 21.84
C ALA A 106 -10.67 13.90 20.55
N LEU A 107 -11.36 14.06 19.42
CA LEU A 107 -10.90 13.64 18.10
C LEU A 107 -10.70 14.85 17.21
N VAL A 108 -9.51 14.98 16.64
CA VAL A 108 -9.22 15.92 15.55
C VAL A 108 -9.24 15.15 14.24
N LEU A 109 -10.21 15.46 13.38
CA LEU A 109 -10.40 14.82 12.09
C LEU A 109 -9.97 15.79 10.99
N ASP A 110 -8.76 15.58 10.48
CA ASP A 110 -8.18 16.39 9.43
C ASP A 110 -8.17 15.61 8.10
N PHE A 111 -9.13 15.92 7.24
CA PHE A 111 -9.41 15.19 6.01
C PHE A 111 -8.42 15.43 4.86
N GLY A 112 -7.37 16.23 5.07
CA GLY A 112 -6.43 16.53 4.00
C GLY A 112 -6.57 17.93 3.44
N THR A 113 -5.73 18.22 2.46
CA THR A 113 -5.86 19.37 1.56
C THR A 113 -6.29 18.88 0.19
N SER A 114 -6.65 19.80 -0.71
CA SER A 114 -6.89 19.46 -2.12
C SER A 114 -5.71 18.77 -2.79
N ALA A 115 -4.47 19.01 -2.34
CA ALA A 115 -3.28 18.34 -2.86
C ALA A 115 -3.17 16.87 -2.40
N ASP A 116 -3.78 16.53 -1.26
CA ASP A 116 -3.80 15.17 -0.71
C ASP A 116 -4.93 14.32 -1.32
N ALA A 117 -5.95 14.97 -1.87
CA ALA A 117 -7.19 14.32 -2.31
C ALA A 117 -6.98 13.34 -3.48
N PRO A 118 -7.72 12.22 -3.52
CA PRO A 118 -7.85 11.45 -4.74
C PRO A 118 -8.41 12.30 -5.89
N SER A 119 -8.12 11.87 -7.12
CA SER A 119 -8.54 12.60 -8.32
C SER A 119 -10.06 12.70 -8.40
N GLY A 120 -10.58 13.93 -8.41
CA GLY A 120 -12.01 14.20 -8.52
C GLY A 120 -12.75 14.27 -7.19
N GLU A 121 -12.07 14.03 -6.07
CA GLU A 121 -12.63 14.19 -4.73
C GLU A 121 -12.22 15.54 -4.13
N THR A 122 -13.05 16.06 -3.22
CA THR A 122 -12.75 17.26 -2.43
C THR A 122 -12.79 16.87 -0.95
N PRO A 123 -11.72 17.10 -0.17
CA PRO A 123 -11.74 16.78 1.25
C PRO A 123 -12.81 17.57 1.98
N PRO A 124 -13.55 16.96 2.92
CA PRO A 124 -14.33 17.70 3.90
C PRO A 124 -13.48 18.70 4.69
N GLU A 125 -14.12 19.74 5.23
CA GLU A 125 -13.43 20.65 6.15
C GLU A 125 -12.94 19.91 7.41
N PRO A 126 -11.73 20.22 7.91
CA PRO A 126 -11.25 19.69 9.18
C PRO A 126 -12.24 20.01 10.30
N ARG A 127 -12.48 19.04 11.19
CA ARG A 127 -13.40 19.22 12.31
C ARG A 127 -12.95 18.46 13.53
N THR A 128 -13.44 18.88 14.70
CA THR A 128 -13.25 18.17 15.95
C THR A 128 -14.55 17.50 16.39
N ALA A 129 -14.43 16.48 17.23
CA ALA A 129 -15.58 15.83 17.85
C ALA A 129 -15.18 15.26 19.21
N CYS A 130 -16.09 15.31 20.17
CA CYS A 130 -15.90 14.65 21.46
C CYS A 130 -16.68 13.33 21.47
N ALA A 131 -15.98 12.20 21.49
CA ALA A 131 -16.58 10.90 21.66
C ALA A 131 -16.77 10.63 23.16
N ARG A 132 -17.95 10.14 23.56
CA ARG A 132 -18.19 9.60 24.91
C ARG A 132 -18.50 8.12 24.79
N VAL A 133 -17.61 7.29 25.29
CA VAL A 133 -17.59 5.83 25.11
C VAL A 133 -17.35 5.11 26.44
N ASP A 134 -17.45 3.79 26.44
CA ASP A 134 -17.11 2.98 27.62
C ASP A 134 -15.61 3.09 27.96
N ASP A 135 -15.27 2.81 29.21
CA ASP A 135 -13.92 3.04 29.76
C ASP A 135 -12.82 2.19 29.10
N ASP A 136 -13.14 0.99 28.65
CA ASP A 136 -12.22 0.07 27.96
C ASP A 136 -12.21 0.24 26.43
N ALA A 137 -13.00 1.19 25.90
CA ALA A 137 -13.14 1.41 24.46
C ALA A 137 -11.83 1.85 23.79
N THR A 138 -11.65 1.38 22.57
CA THR A 138 -10.55 1.72 21.67
C THR A 138 -10.79 3.05 20.96
N THR A 139 -9.73 3.61 20.38
CA THR A 139 -9.85 4.82 19.54
C THR A 139 -10.73 4.58 18.32
N ALA A 140 -10.71 3.36 17.75
CA ALA A 140 -11.61 3.00 16.64
C ALA A 140 -13.08 3.05 17.05
N GLU A 141 -13.43 2.60 18.25
CA GLU A 141 -14.79 2.68 18.80
C GLU A 141 -15.19 4.14 19.08
N ALA A 142 -14.28 4.93 19.66
CA ALA A 142 -14.47 6.37 19.84
C ALA A 142 -14.73 7.07 18.50
N LEU A 143 -13.91 6.82 17.48
CA LEU A 143 -14.07 7.37 16.15
C LEU A 143 -15.40 6.93 15.51
N ALA A 144 -15.74 5.66 15.61
CA ALA A 144 -16.99 5.11 15.08
C ALA A 144 -18.24 5.72 15.76
N SER A 145 -18.13 6.22 16.98
CA SER A 145 -19.24 6.88 17.67
C SER A 145 -19.58 8.27 17.09
N VAL A 146 -18.63 8.93 16.40
CA VAL A 146 -18.78 10.33 15.94
C VAL A 146 -18.49 10.58 14.45
N ALA A 147 -18.00 9.59 13.71
CA ALA A 147 -17.51 9.78 12.35
C ALA A 147 -17.79 8.62 11.38
N LYS A 148 -18.94 7.94 11.53
CA LYS A 148 -19.39 6.92 10.57
C LYS A 148 -19.80 7.55 9.20
N PRO A 149 -19.72 6.78 8.11
CA PRO A 149 -19.21 5.40 8.04
C PRO A 149 -17.68 5.34 8.07
N LEU A 150 -17.15 4.28 8.68
CA LEU A 150 -15.73 3.94 8.60
C LEU A 150 -15.55 2.79 7.61
N ARG A 151 -14.47 2.82 6.83
CA ARG A 151 -14.06 1.71 5.95
C ARG A 151 -12.67 1.24 6.34
N TYR A 152 -12.49 -0.06 6.44
CA TYR A 152 -11.21 -0.71 6.70
C TYR A 152 -10.91 -1.74 5.61
N ASP A 153 -9.63 -1.99 5.34
CA ASP A 153 -9.21 -3.10 4.49
C ASP A 153 -9.09 -4.40 5.30
N THR A 154 -8.67 -5.48 4.64
CA THR A 154 -8.47 -6.80 5.27
C THR A 154 -7.32 -6.83 6.29
N ASN A 155 -6.43 -5.83 6.28
CA ASN A 155 -5.31 -5.69 7.21
C ASN A 155 -5.65 -4.75 8.38
N ALA A 156 -6.91 -4.34 8.50
CA ALA A 156 -7.39 -3.36 9.47
C ALA A 156 -6.79 -1.95 9.31
N LEU A 157 -6.32 -1.61 8.11
CA LEU A 157 -5.96 -0.23 7.76
C LEU A 157 -7.23 0.60 7.64
N LEU A 158 -7.26 1.77 8.29
CA LEU A 158 -8.36 2.72 8.18
C LEU A 158 -8.32 3.40 6.81
N CYS A 159 -9.25 3.03 5.94
CA CYS A 159 -9.33 3.54 4.58
C CYS A 159 -10.16 4.82 4.47
N ALA A 160 -11.25 4.93 5.24
CA ALA A 160 -12.14 6.07 5.16
C ALA A 160 -12.76 6.44 6.50
N ILE A 161 -12.95 7.74 6.71
CA ILE A 161 -13.67 8.34 7.84
C ILE A 161 -14.83 9.15 7.27
N ALA A 162 -16.03 9.00 7.81
CA ALA A 162 -17.24 9.67 7.32
C ALA A 162 -17.43 9.58 5.79
N GLY A 163 -17.03 8.45 5.20
CA GLY A 163 -17.11 8.20 3.76
C GLY A 163 -15.97 8.81 2.90
N TYR A 164 -14.99 9.48 3.50
CA TYR A 164 -13.85 10.06 2.77
C TYR A 164 -12.51 9.34 3.06
N PRO A 165 -11.68 9.07 2.04
CA PRO A 165 -12.02 9.14 0.62
C PRO A 165 -13.10 8.10 0.24
N GLU A 166 -13.84 8.37 -0.83
CA GLU A 166 -14.90 7.48 -1.31
C GLU A 166 -14.32 6.12 -1.73
N ALA A 167 -13.14 6.14 -2.36
CA ALA A 167 -12.42 4.96 -2.81
C ALA A 167 -10.96 4.95 -2.36
N GLY A 168 -10.35 3.78 -2.50
CA GLY A 168 -8.93 3.57 -2.22
C GLY A 168 -8.58 3.27 -0.76
N CYS A 169 -7.36 2.81 -0.50
CA CYS A 169 -6.88 2.48 0.84
C CYS A 169 -5.35 2.33 0.89
N GLY A 170 -4.61 3.44 0.84
CA GLY A 170 -3.14 3.38 0.93
C GLY A 170 -2.44 3.24 -0.41
N GLU A 171 -2.99 3.82 -1.49
CA GLU A 171 -2.37 3.77 -2.81
C GLU A 171 -1.00 4.43 -2.82
N ALA A 172 -0.06 3.80 -3.54
CA ALA A 172 1.17 4.45 -3.94
C ALA A 172 0.87 5.62 -4.89
N VAL A 173 1.51 6.75 -4.63
CA VAL A 173 1.45 7.94 -5.49
C VAL A 173 2.74 8.00 -6.31
N ALA A 174 2.62 7.86 -7.62
CA ALA A 174 3.76 8.01 -8.53
C ALA A 174 4.03 9.49 -8.82
N GLU A 175 5.32 9.84 -8.94
CA GLU A 175 5.77 11.13 -9.45
C GLU A 175 5.11 11.45 -10.81
N GLY A 176 4.40 12.58 -10.90
CA GLY A 176 3.87 13.11 -12.16
C GLY A 176 2.46 12.68 -12.57
N LYS A 177 1.72 11.90 -11.76
CA LYS A 177 0.27 11.67 -11.97
C LYS A 177 -0.59 12.31 -10.87
N GLN A 178 -0.50 13.62 -10.72
CA GLN A 178 -1.63 14.36 -10.15
C GLN A 178 -2.73 14.41 -11.22
N GLY A 179 -3.75 13.56 -11.06
CA GLY A 179 -4.94 13.56 -11.90
C GLY A 179 -4.81 12.72 -13.17
N LYS A 180 -5.10 11.41 -13.07
CA LYS A 180 -5.80 10.56 -14.05
C LYS A 180 -5.57 9.09 -13.67
N GLU A 181 -6.39 8.58 -12.77
CA GLU A 181 -6.69 7.14 -12.78
C GLU A 181 -8.19 6.98 -12.93
N GLN A 182 -8.56 6.47 -14.11
CA GLN A 182 -9.91 6.12 -14.48
C GLN A 182 -10.30 4.86 -13.72
N GLY A 183 -11.33 4.97 -12.88
CA GLY A 183 -12.04 3.81 -12.39
C GLY A 183 -12.65 3.02 -13.56
N LYS A 184 -12.49 1.71 -13.52
CA LYS A 184 -13.43 0.74 -14.10
C LYS A 184 -13.39 -0.54 -13.29
N GLU A 185 -14.29 -0.63 -12.31
CA GLU A 185 -14.97 -1.89 -12.02
C GLU A 185 -16.09 -2.08 -13.06
N GLN A 186 -16.19 -3.29 -13.62
CA GLN A 186 -17.47 -3.98 -13.86
C GLN A 186 -17.20 -5.37 -14.44
N GLY A 187 -17.63 -6.41 -13.72
CA GLY A 187 -17.76 -7.76 -14.22
C GLY A 187 -19.13 -8.03 -14.84
N LYS A 188 -19.20 -8.96 -15.81
CA LYS A 188 -20.12 -10.12 -15.86
C LYS A 188 -19.97 -10.90 -17.17
N GLU A 189 -20.18 -12.21 -17.05
CA GLU A 189 -20.29 -13.24 -18.11
C GLU A 189 -21.32 -12.90 -19.20
N GLN A 190 -21.10 -13.30 -20.47
CA GLN A 190 -21.50 -14.62 -21.01
C GLN A 190 -21.49 -14.67 -22.57
N ALA A 191 -20.83 -15.72 -23.10
CA ALA A 191 -21.07 -16.52 -24.32
C ALA A 191 -21.31 -15.92 -25.73
N SER A 192 -20.44 -16.40 -26.65
CA SER A 192 -20.69 -16.91 -28.02
C SER A 192 -21.08 -15.95 -29.16
N ALA A 193 -20.16 -15.73 -30.11
CA ALA A 193 -20.18 -16.36 -31.44
C ALA A 193 -19.02 -15.87 -32.32
N ASP A 194 -18.54 -16.82 -33.11
CA ASP A 194 -17.48 -16.79 -34.11
C ASP A 194 -17.58 -15.63 -35.12
N GLN A 195 -16.50 -14.89 -35.37
CA GLN A 195 -16.08 -14.41 -36.71
C GLN A 195 -14.61 -13.97 -36.70
N ARG A 196 -13.88 -14.50 -37.69
CA ARG A 196 -12.47 -14.21 -38.00
C ARG A 196 -12.29 -12.75 -38.42
N SER A 197 -11.26 -12.12 -37.89
CA SER A 197 -10.51 -11.07 -38.56
C SER A 197 -9.05 -11.15 -38.11
N THR A 198 -8.18 -10.79 -39.02
CA THR A 198 -6.73 -10.97 -39.03
C THR A 198 -5.97 -10.00 -38.13
N GLU A 199 -4.75 -10.46 -37.81
CA GLU A 199 -3.54 -9.70 -37.48
C GLU A 199 -3.23 -9.31 -36.01
N ASP A 200 -1.99 -9.68 -35.65
CA ASP A 200 -1.09 -9.16 -34.61
C ASP A 200 -1.33 -9.54 -33.13
N GLY A 201 -1.06 -10.83 -32.82
CA GLY A 201 -0.82 -11.31 -31.47
C GLY A 201 0.63 -11.79 -31.28
N GLY A 202 1.50 -10.92 -30.76
CA GLY A 202 2.90 -11.26 -30.45
C GLY A 202 3.02 -12.37 -29.38
N PRO A 203 4.05 -13.24 -29.43
CA PRO A 203 4.18 -14.37 -28.51
C PRO A 203 4.45 -13.86 -27.09
N SER A 204 3.62 -14.24 -26.13
CA SER A 204 3.86 -14.03 -24.71
C SER A 204 5.04 -14.91 -24.25
N VAL A 205 6.24 -14.39 -24.51
CA VAL A 205 7.56 -14.91 -24.09
C VAL A 205 7.60 -15.28 -22.61
N GLY A 206 6.78 -14.66 -21.77
CA GLY A 206 6.67 -14.97 -20.33
C GLY A 206 6.12 -16.38 -20.03
N LEU A 207 5.17 -16.89 -20.84
CA LEU A 207 4.59 -18.21 -20.59
C LEU A 207 5.54 -19.34 -21.01
N ILE A 208 6.25 -19.13 -22.13
CA ILE A 208 7.23 -20.10 -22.65
C ILE A 208 8.47 -20.13 -21.76
N ALA A 209 8.93 -18.98 -21.26
CA ALA A 209 10.03 -18.89 -20.31
C ALA A 209 9.69 -19.58 -18.97
N GLY A 210 8.46 -19.41 -18.47
CA GLY A 210 8.01 -20.06 -17.24
C GLY A 210 8.01 -21.60 -17.34
N VAL A 211 7.48 -22.16 -18.44
CA VAL A 211 7.44 -23.61 -18.67
C VAL A 211 8.86 -24.20 -18.78
N ALA A 212 9.77 -23.49 -19.46
CA ALA A 212 11.16 -23.94 -19.61
C ALA A 212 11.89 -24.03 -18.27
N VAL A 213 11.69 -23.05 -17.37
CA VAL A 213 12.30 -23.06 -16.03
C VAL A 213 11.79 -24.23 -15.19
N VAL A 214 10.48 -24.48 -15.20
CA VAL A 214 9.89 -25.60 -14.44
C VAL A 214 10.39 -26.95 -14.96
N ALA A 215 10.53 -27.11 -16.28
CA ALA A 215 11.07 -28.34 -16.87
C ALA A 215 12.55 -28.59 -16.48
N VAL A 216 13.37 -27.53 -16.46
CA VAL A 216 14.79 -27.63 -16.05
C VAL A 216 14.91 -28.00 -14.57
N LEU A 217 14.11 -27.37 -13.70
CA LEU A 217 14.10 -27.68 -12.27
C LEU A 217 13.62 -29.11 -12.00
N GLY A 218 12.59 -29.57 -12.71
CA GLY A 218 12.11 -30.96 -12.64
C GLY A 218 13.19 -31.96 -13.06
N ALA A 219 13.89 -31.70 -14.17
CA ALA A 219 14.97 -32.56 -14.66
C ALA A 219 16.16 -32.61 -13.67
N ALA A 220 16.51 -31.47 -13.07
CA ALA A 220 17.57 -31.38 -12.06
C ALA A 220 17.22 -32.19 -10.79
N ALA A 221 15.98 -32.11 -10.32
CA ALA A 221 15.51 -32.88 -9.16
C ALA A 221 15.56 -34.40 -9.41
N VAL A 222 15.12 -34.87 -10.58
CA VAL A 222 15.17 -36.29 -10.97
C VAL A 222 16.62 -36.79 -11.07
N TRP A 223 17.52 -35.97 -11.62
CA TRP A 223 18.93 -36.33 -11.72
C TRP A 223 19.61 -36.38 -10.35
N GLN A 224 19.28 -35.46 -9.45
CA GLN A 224 19.81 -35.44 -8.09
C GLN A 224 19.30 -36.63 -7.26
N ALA A 225 18.05 -37.04 -7.45
CA ALA A 225 17.50 -38.26 -6.85
C ALA A 225 18.20 -39.53 -7.36
N ARG A 226 18.48 -39.61 -8.67
CA ARG A 226 19.23 -40.73 -9.28
C ARG A 226 20.68 -40.84 -8.83
N ARG A 227 21.32 -39.71 -8.49
CA ARG A 227 22.68 -39.74 -7.90
C ARG A 227 22.67 -40.22 -6.45
N ARG A 228 21.64 -39.92 -5.66
CA ARG A 228 21.54 -40.40 -4.27
C ARG A 228 21.21 -41.90 -4.18
N GLY A 229 20.55 -42.48 -5.17
CA GLY A 229 20.23 -43.92 -5.23
C GLY A 229 21.37 -44.83 -5.72
N ARG A 230 22.58 -44.31 -5.97
CA ARG A 230 23.76 -45.10 -6.39
C ARG A 230 24.86 -45.17 -5.33
N GLY A 231 24.53 -44.80 -4.09
CA GLY A 231 25.43 -44.83 -2.93
C GLY A 231 24.88 -45.64 -1.75
N ALA A 232 23.94 -46.56 -1.99
CA ALA A 232 23.48 -47.57 -1.04
C ALA A 232 23.60 -48.95 -1.70
#